data_AF-A0A7C2XFP5-F1
#
_entry.id   AF-A0A7C2XFP5-F1
#
_cell.length_a   1.000
_cell.length_b   1.000
_cell.length_c   1.000
_cell.angle_alpha   90.00
_cell.angle_beta   90.00
_cell.angle_gamma   90.00
#
_symmetry.space_group_name_H-M   'P 1'
#
loop_
_entity.id
_entity.type
_entity.pdbx_description
1 polymer ?
#
loop_
_entity_poly.entity_id
_entity_poly.type
_entity_poly.pdbx_seq_one_letter_code
_entity_poly.pdbx_strand_id
1 'polypeptide(L)'
;MADSTRRTGQIRAMHSGQMIYLIKVQGRLPESWLEMYGDVRLQEEEYGGITCTRLSCRVPDAAALHGILHSLYSLGMPLLLVECLGQE
;
A
#
# COMPACT_ATOMS: atom_id res chain seq x y z
N MET A 1 -42.88 -9.73 -2.46
CA MET A 1 -42.05 -9.94 -1.25
C MET A 1 -41.22 -11.19 -1.47
N ALA A 2 -39.95 -11.02 -1.80
CA ALA A 2 -38.82 -11.96 -1.66
C ALA A 2 -37.69 -11.41 -2.53
N ASP A 3 -37.04 -10.35 -2.04
CA ASP A 3 -35.83 -9.79 -2.65
C ASP A 3 -34.69 -10.78 -2.42
N SER A 4 -34.41 -11.57 -3.45
CA SER A 4 -33.30 -12.51 -3.52
C SER A 4 -32.00 -11.75 -3.74
N THR A 5 -31.52 -11.01 -2.73
CA THR A 5 -30.17 -10.45 -2.75
C THR A 5 -29.18 -11.50 -2.25
N ARG A 6 -28.93 -12.50 -3.10
CA ARG A 6 -27.72 -13.32 -3.04
C ARG A 6 -26.53 -12.42 -3.38
N ARG A 7 -25.95 -11.74 -2.38
CA ARG A 7 -24.61 -11.14 -2.47
C ARG A 7 -23.57 -12.26 -2.42
N THR A 8 -23.57 -13.11 -3.43
CA THR A 8 -22.48 -14.05 -3.69
C THR A 8 -21.27 -13.21 -4.05
N GLY A 9 -20.17 -13.44 -3.31
CA GLY A 9 -18.90 -12.75 -3.48
C GLY A 9 -18.48 -12.68 -4.94
N GLN A 10 -18.56 -11.47 -5.49
CA GLN A 10 -17.89 -11.15 -6.73
C GLN A 10 -16.40 -11.12 -6.38
N ILE A 11 -15.70 -12.23 -6.63
CA ILE A 11 -14.25 -12.24 -6.69
C ILE A 11 -13.90 -11.26 -7.81
N ARG A 12 -13.63 -10.01 -7.42
CA ARG A 12 -13.18 -8.95 -8.32
C ARG A 12 -11.93 -9.48 -9.02
N ALA A 13 -12.04 -9.50 -10.35
CA ALA A 13 -11.03 -9.71 -11.37
C ALA A 13 -9.69 -10.30 -10.89
N MET A 14 -9.32 -11.44 -11.46
CA MET A 14 -7.95 -11.92 -11.48
C MET A 14 -7.07 -10.82 -12.11
N HIS A 15 -6.43 -10.01 -11.26
CA HIS A 15 -5.86 -8.71 -11.59
C HIS A 15 -4.66 -8.84 -12.53
N SER A 16 -4.85 -8.64 -13.83
CA SER A 16 -3.79 -8.44 -14.82
C SER A 16 -3.57 -6.96 -15.12
N GLY A 17 -3.64 -6.11 -14.10
CA GLY A 17 -3.43 -4.67 -14.25
C GLY A 17 -2.81 -4.11 -12.99
N GLN A 18 -1.69 -3.40 -13.17
CA GLN A 18 -0.93 -2.73 -12.13
C GLN A 18 -1.85 -1.80 -11.33
N MET A 19 -1.82 -1.93 -10.01
CA MET A 19 -2.59 -1.13 -9.08
C MET A 19 -1.68 -0.09 -8.43
N ILE A 20 -2.18 1.13 -8.22
CA ILE A 20 -1.47 2.14 -7.43
C ILE A 20 -1.93 2.05 -5.98
N TYR A 21 -0.98 1.98 -5.07
CA TYR A 21 -1.23 2.03 -3.64
C TYR A 21 -0.61 3.27 -3.00
N LEU A 22 -1.36 3.86 -2.08
CA LEU A 22 -0.88 4.84 -1.13
C LEU A 22 -0.70 4.16 0.22
N ILE A 23 0.52 4.21 0.75
CA ILE A 23 0.87 3.62 2.04
C ILE A 23 1.37 4.74 2.94
N LYS A 24 0.95 4.78 4.20
CA LYS A 24 1.53 5.68 5.21
C LYS A 24 2.10 4.86 6.35
N VAL A 25 3.30 5.20 6.77
CA VAL A 25 3.96 4.62 7.95
C VAL A 25 4.42 5.73 8.89
N GLN A 26 4.54 5.42 10.17
CA GLN A 26 5.17 6.31 11.13
C GLN A 26 6.69 6.15 11.09
N GLY A 27 7.43 7.26 11.16
CA GLY A 27 8.88 7.32 11.07
C GLY A 27 9.38 7.75 9.69
N ARG A 28 10.70 7.82 9.55
CA ARG A 28 11.42 8.12 8.30
C ARG A 28 11.92 6.80 7.69
N LEU A 29 11.64 6.57 6.41
CA LEU A 29 12.20 5.42 5.70
C LEU A 29 13.67 5.63 5.37
N PRO A 30 14.53 4.61 5.59
CA PRO A 30 15.93 4.71 5.23
C PRO A 30 16.08 4.67 3.71
N GLU A 31 17.05 5.42 3.18
CA GLU A 31 17.33 5.48 1.74
C GLU A 31 17.66 4.09 1.16
N SER A 32 18.35 3.24 1.92
CA SER A 32 18.63 1.85 1.49
C SER A 32 17.38 0.99 1.28
N TRP A 33 16.24 1.36 1.87
CA TRP A 33 14.98 0.69 1.57
C TRP A 33 14.43 1.10 0.21
N LEU A 34 14.52 2.39 -0.15
CA LEU A 34 14.12 2.91 -1.46
C LEU A 34 14.84 2.23 -2.62
N GLU A 35 16.14 2.00 -2.46
CA GLU A 35 16.99 1.36 -3.48
C GLU A 35 16.49 -0.04 -3.85
N MET A 36 15.82 -0.74 -2.94
CA MET A 36 15.28 -2.09 -3.17
C MET A 36 13.94 -2.11 -3.93
N TYR A 37 13.15 -1.03 -3.86
CA TYR A 37 11.78 -1.00 -4.39
C TYR A 37 11.59 -0.04 -5.57
N GLY A 38 12.59 0.78 -5.90
CA GLY A 38 12.71 1.51 -7.17
C GLY A 38 11.58 2.50 -7.46
N ASP A 39 10.48 2.03 -8.06
CA ASP A 39 9.31 2.82 -8.49
C ASP A 39 8.38 3.17 -7.30
N VAL A 40 8.98 3.73 -6.24
CA VAL A 40 8.28 4.21 -5.06
C VAL A 40 8.53 5.70 -4.91
N ARG A 41 7.45 6.48 -4.97
CA ARG A 41 7.52 7.90 -4.63
C ARG A 41 7.35 8.06 -3.13
N LEU A 42 8.29 8.78 -2.53
CA LEU A 42 8.34 8.99 -1.10
C LEU A 42 8.15 10.48 -0.76
N GLN A 43 7.30 10.74 0.22
CA GLN A 43 7.11 12.06 0.80
C GLN A 43 7.06 11.95 2.32
N GLU A 44 7.93 12.70 2.99
CA GLU A 44 7.87 12.84 4.43
C GLU A 44 6.81 13.89 4.80
N GLU A 45 6.06 13.61 5.84
CA GLU A 45 5.02 14.47 6.38
C GLU A 45 5.20 14.59 7.90
N GLU A 46 4.99 15.78 8.46
CA GLU A 46 5.02 15.97 9.91
C GLU A 46 3.61 16.28 10.42
N TYR A 47 3.14 15.49 11.38
CA TYR A 47 1.82 15.64 11.98
C TYR A 47 1.97 15.76 13.50
N GLY A 48 1.84 16.97 14.04
CA GLY A 48 1.90 17.21 15.48
C GLY A 48 3.22 16.77 16.14
N GLY A 49 4.35 16.96 15.45
CA GLY A 49 5.67 16.54 15.91
C GLY A 49 5.97 15.05 15.69
N ILE A 50 5.07 14.31 15.03
CA ILE A 50 5.31 12.93 14.63
C ILE A 50 5.68 12.94 13.14
N THR A 51 6.87 12.42 12.83
CA THR A 51 7.28 12.17 11.45
C THR A 51 6.52 10.96 10.92
N CYS A 52 5.90 11.13 9.77
CA CYS A 52 5.25 10.10 8.99
C CYS A 52 5.82 10.09 7.59
N THR A 53 5.74 8.94 6.95
CA THR A 53 6.27 8.73 5.62
C THR A 53 5.16 8.19 4.73
N ARG A 54 4.91 8.88 3.64
CA ARG A 54 3.91 8.56 2.63
C ARG A 54 4.59 7.97 1.40
N LEU A 55 4.20 6.75 1.05
CA LEU A 55 4.67 6.03 -0.12
C LEU A 55 3.56 5.93 -1.16
N SER A 56 3.89 6.18 -2.42
CA SER A 56 3.04 5.87 -3.55
C SER A 56 3.78 4.93 -4.48
N CYS A 57 3.24 3.73 -4.68
CA CYS A 57 3.90 2.68 -5.43
C CYS A 57 2.92 2.00 -6.38
N ARG A 58 3.45 1.57 -7.52
CA ARG A 58 2.76 0.70 -8.46
C ARG A 58 3.06 -0.74 -8.11
N VAL A 59 2.00 -1.52 -8.03
CA VAL A 59 2.10 -2.91 -7.62
C VAL A 59 1.48 -3.80 -8.70
N PRO A 60 2.24 -4.73 -9.30
CA PRO A 60 1.74 -5.60 -10.36
C PRO A 60 0.74 -6.65 -9.85
N ASP A 61 0.89 -7.09 -8.59
CA ASP A 61 0.07 -8.15 -8.00
C ASP A 61 0.06 -8.09 -6.46
N ALA A 62 -0.78 -8.92 -5.84
CA ALA A 62 -0.94 -8.94 -4.38
C ALA A 62 0.32 -9.41 -3.62
N ALA A 63 1.17 -10.24 -4.22
CA ALA A 63 2.40 -10.71 -3.58
C ALA A 63 3.44 -9.59 -3.51
N ALA A 64 3.54 -8.76 -4.55
CA ALA A 64 4.39 -7.57 -4.53
C ALA A 64 3.96 -6.57 -3.44
N LEU A 65 2.66 -6.31 -3.28
CA LEU A 65 2.14 -5.49 -2.16
C LEU A 65 2.53 -6.09 -0.82
N HIS A 66 2.30 -7.40 -0.65
CA HIS A 66 2.61 -8.10 0.58
C HIS A 66 4.11 -8.01 0.91
N GLY A 67 5.00 -8.12 -0.08
CA GLY A 67 6.44 -7.95 0.09
C GLY A 67 6.80 -6.57 0.63
N ILE A 68 6.22 -5.51 0.04
CA ILE A 68 6.40 -4.13 0.51
C ILE A 68 5.95 -4.01 1.97
N LEU A 69 4.71 -4.41 2.29
CA LEU A 69 4.16 -4.31 3.65
C LEU A 69 4.97 -5.11 4.68
N HIS A 70 5.40 -6.33 4.32
CA HIS A 70 6.24 -7.15 5.17
C HIS A 70 7.61 -6.51 5.43
N SER A 71 8.21 -5.86 4.43
CA SER A 71 9.49 -5.17 4.61
C SER A 71 9.38 -3.96 5.53
N LEU A 72 8.29 -3.18 5.41
CA LEU A 72 8.00 -2.06 6.31
C LEU A 72 7.80 -2.54 7.75
N TYR A 73 7.08 -3.64 7.94
CA TYR A 73 6.92 -4.28 9.23
C TYR A 73 8.25 -4.78 9.81
N SER A 74 9.11 -5.36 8.96
CA SER A 74 10.44 -5.84 9.37
C SER A 74 11.37 -4.71 9.83
N LEU A 75 11.16 -3.48 9.34
CA LEU A 75 11.84 -2.28 9.83
C LEU A 75 11.27 -1.75 11.16
N GLY A 76 10.23 -2.38 11.70
CA GLY A 76 9.54 -1.93 12.91
C GLY A 76 8.69 -0.68 12.71
N MET A 77 8.32 -0.35 11.47
CA MET A 77 7.55 0.85 11.17
C MET A 77 6.04 0.61 11.34
N PRO A 78 5.34 1.38 12.19
CA PRO A 78 3.90 1.28 12.33
C PRO A 78 3.20 1.67 11.02
N LEU A 79 2.36 0.78 10.51
CA LEU A 79 1.52 1.01 9.34
C LEU A 79 0.29 1.84 9.74
N LEU A 80 0.13 3.02 9.14
CA LEU A 80 -0.94 3.97 9.46
C LEU A 80 -2.08 3.92 8.46
N LEU A 81 -1.77 3.74 7.17
CA LEU A 81 -2.76 3.70 6.09
C LEU A 81 -2.26 2.79 4.97
N VAL A 82 -3.19 2.02 4.39
CA VAL A 82 -3.02 1.40 3.07
C VAL A 82 -4.29 1.66 2.29
N GLU A 83 -4.16 2.34 1.17
CA GLU A 83 -5.27 2.72 0.30
C GLU A 83 -4.97 2.30 -1.14
N CYS A 84 -5.92 1.61 -1.77
CA CYS A 84 -5.86 1.28 -3.19
C CYS A 84 -6.47 2.44 -3.98
N LEU A 85 -5.66 3.13 -4.77
CA LEU A 85 -6.09 4.27 -5.59
C LEU A 85 -6.72 3.83 -6.93
N GLY A 86 -6.66 2.54 -7.25
CA GLY A 86 -7.19 1.96 -8.48
C GLY A 86 -6.11 1.48 -9.45
N GLN A 87 -6.53 1.17 -10.67
CA GLN A 87 -5.66 0.79 -11.78
C GLN A 87 -5.34 2.02 -12.63
N GLU A 88 -4.14 2.06 -13.20
CA GLU A 88 -3.82 2.97 -14.32
C GLU A 88 -4.48 2.50 -15.62
#